data_AF-A0A8J8KQL3-F1
#
_entry.id   AF-A0A8J8KQL3-F1
#
_cell.length_a   1.000
_cell.length_b   1.000
_cell.length_c   1.000
_cell.angle_alpha   90.00
_cell.angle_beta   90.00
_cell.angle_gamma   90.00
#
_symmetry.space_group_name_H-M   'P 1'
#
loop_
_entity.id
_entity.type
_entity.pdbx_description
1 polymer ?
#
loop_
_entity_poly.entity_id
_entity_poly.type
_entity_poly.pdbx_seq_one_letter_code
_entity_poly.pdbx_strand_id
1 'polypeptide(L)'
;MKNIIVVADKDLKSFGRELVHAISKTKIAKASLFTPKQYTDNEYQIGGTQCVIFLGKNDVSKDFIPLIQKKYEKHGIVWGYDASKTVVYIESTNVDLDNLKKEFSLIKEERKASFDKTWICGNAIIDILLYELWFKWFDPIYWISYLIKYKKKIKLTKELQMKLGIISFLKDGFDEFVKVDLT
;
A
#
# COMPACT_ATOMS: atom_id res chain seq x y z
N MET A 1 2.95 -19.82 -16.36
CA MET A 1 3.37 -18.74 -15.44
C MET A 1 2.47 -17.55 -15.71
N LYS A 2 1.64 -17.12 -14.75
CA LYS A 2 0.67 -16.03 -14.98
C LYS A 2 1.39 -14.69 -15.15
N ASN A 3 0.90 -13.86 -16.07
CA ASN A 3 1.38 -12.50 -16.26
C ASN A 3 0.45 -11.54 -15.52
N ILE A 4 1.02 -10.78 -14.59
CA ILE A 4 0.32 -9.84 -13.73
C ILE A 4 0.71 -8.41 -14.12
N ILE A 5 -0.28 -7.54 -14.22
CA ILE A 5 -0.08 -6.11 -14.47
C ILE A 5 -0.38 -5.37 -13.18
N VAL A 6 0.62 -4.69 -12.62
CA VAL A 6 0.44 -3.80 -11.47
C VAL A 6 0.24 -2.40 -12.02
N VAL A 7 -0.87 -1.76 -11.68
CA VAL A 7 -1.22 -0.41 -12.11
C VAL A 7 -1.10 0.53 -10.93
N ALA A 8 -0.26 1.55 -11.02
CA ALA A 8 -0.04 2.51 -9.94
C ALA A 8 0.18 3.93 -10.47
N ASP A 9 -0.37 4.92 -9.74
CA ASP A 9 -0.08 6.32 -9.98
C ASP A 9 1.38 6.68 -9.72
N LYS A 10 1.78 7.87 -10.18
CA LYS A 10 3.17 8.35 -10.06
C LYS A 10 3.65 8.41 -8.61
N ASP A 11 2.78 8.76 -7.67
CA ASP A 11 3.05 8.83 -6.23
C ASP A 11 3.17 7.44 -5.58
N LEU A 12 2.49 6.43 -6.13
CA LEU A 12 2.54 5.04 -5.66
C LEU A 12 3.51 4.16 -6.45
N LYS A 13 4.24 4.72 -7.42
CA LYS A 13 5.17 3.99 -8.31
C LYS A 13 6.24 3.21 -7.54
N SER A 14 6.75 3.72 -6.42
CA SER A 14 7.72 3.02 -5.57
C SER A 14 7.11 1.74 -4.99
N PHE A 15 5.90 1.82 -4.44
CA PHE A 15 5.14 0.67 -3.93
C PHE A 15 4.81 -0.33 -5.03
N GLY A 16 4.44 0.16 -6.23
CA GLY A 16 4.22 -0.69 -7.40
C GLY A 16 5.48 -1.49 -7.79
N ARG A 17 6.66 -0.86 -7.75
CA ARG A 17 7.94 -1.57 -7.99
C ARG A 17 8.24 -2.60 -6.91
N GLU A 18 8.01 -2.25 -5.65
CA GLU A 18 8.20 -3.19 -4.53
C GLU A 18 7.29 -4.42 -4.69
N LEU A 19 6.02 -4.23 -5.05
CA LEU A 19 5.08 -5.31 -5.31
C LEU A 19 5.50 -6.18 -6.49
N VAL A 20 5.85 -5.58 -7.63
CA VAL A 20 6.36 -6.31 -8.80
C VAL A 20 7.57 -7.16 -8.44
N HIS A 21 8.51 -6.59 -7.70
CA HIS A 21 9.70 -7.31 -7.23
C HIS A 21 9.34 -8.46 -6.29
N ALA A 22 8.42 -8.25 -5.34
CA ALA A 22 7.94 -9.30 -4.45
C ALA A 22 7.27 -10.46 -5.22
N ILE A 23 6.39 -10.15 -6.17
CA ILE A 23 5.73 -11.15 -7.02
C ILE A 23 6.78 -11.95 -7.82
N SER A 24 7.78 -11.27 -8.40
CA SER A 24 8.81 -11.95 -9.20
C SER A 24 9.62 -12.99 -8.40
N LYS A 25 9.74 -12.81 -7.07
CA LYS A 25 10.42 -13.77 -6.18
C LYS A 25 9.63 -15.05 -5.94
N THR A 26 8.30 -15.01 -6.09
CA THR A 26 7.44 -16.17 -5.82
C THR A 26 7.60 -17.31 -6.83
N LYS A 27 8.21 -17.05 -8.00
CA LYS A 27 8.33 -17.97 -9.16
C LYS A 27 6.98 -18.44 -9.76
N ILE A 28 5.84 -18.07 -9.18
CA ILE A 28 4.49 -18.45 -9.63
C ILE A 28 4.03 -17.54 -10.80
N ALA A 29 4.37 -16.25 -10.72
CA ALA A 29 3.92 -15.23 -11.66
C ALA A 29 5.03 -14.25 -12.06
N LYS A 30 4.90 -13.66 -13.25
CA LYS A 30 5.67 -12.48 -13.67
C LYS A 30 4.81 -11.24 -13.51
N ALA A 31 5.41 -10.14 -13.10
CA ALA A 31 4.69 -8.88 -12.94
C ALA A 31 5.34 -7.75 -13.74
N SER A 32 4.52 -6.86 -14.29
CA SER A 32 4.93 -5.62 -14.97
C SER A 32 4.25 -4.42 -14.33
N LEU A 33 4.93 -3.27 -14.28
CA LEU A 33 4.38 -2.04 -13.70
C LEU A 33 3.92 -1.09 -14.79
N PHE A 34 2.63 -0.74 -14.77
CA PHE A 34 1.99 0.20 -15.68
C PHE A 34 1.53 1.45 -14.91
N THR A 35 1.52 2.59 -15.58
CA THR A 35 0.73 3.75 -15.15
C THR A 35 -0.75 3.55 -15.55
N PRO A 36 -1.71 4.27 -14.93
CA PRO A 36 -3.11 4.17 -15.34
C PRO A 36 -3.31 4.46 -16.83
N LYS A 37 -2.61 5.46 -17.36
CA LYS A 37 -2.62 5.77 -18.81
C LYS A 37 -2.13 4.60 -19.65
N GLN A 38 -1.00 3.99 -19.29
CA GLN A 38 -0.49 2.81 -20.01
C GLN A 38 -1.44 1.62 -19.93
N TYR A 39 -2.15 1.46 -18.82
CA TYR A 39 -3.18 0.42 -18.70
C TYR A 39 -4.34 0.69 -19.68
N THR A 40 -4.93 1.89 -19.67
CA THR A 40 -6.03 2.25 -20.56
C THR A 40 -5.63 2.16 -22.04
N ASP A 41 -4.45 2.66 -22.39
CA ASP A 41 -3.93 2.64 -23.77
C ASP A 41 -3.70 1.20 -24.29
N ASN A 42 -3.56 0.21 -23.40
CA ASN A 42 -3.32 -1.19 -23.77
C ASN A 42 -4.44 -2.13 -23.29
N GLU A 43 -5.56 -1.62 -22.77
CA GLU A 43 -6.58 -2.44 -22.11
C GLU A 43 -7.17 -3.48 -23.07
N TYR A 44 -7.35 -3.12 -24.35
CA TYR A 44 -7.80 -4.03 -25.40
C TYR A 44 -6.82 -5.18 -25.70
N GLN A 45 -5.55 -5.04 -25.34
CA GLN A 45 -4.53 -6.08 -25.48
C GLN A 45 -4.42 -6.96 -24.23
N ILE A 46 -5.01 -6.52 -23.10
CA ILE A 46 -5.00 -7.27 -21.86
C ILE A 46 -6.06 -8.37 -21.97
N GLY A 47 -5.61 -9.58 -22.28
CA GLY A 47 -6.49 -10.74 -22.39
C GLY A 47 -7.16 -11.07 -21.06
N GLY A 48 -8.33 -11.70 -21.10
CA GLY A 48 -9.09 -12.05 -19.89
C GLY A 48 -8.28 -12.85 -18.86
N THR A 49 -7.31 -13.66 -19.33
CA THR A 49 -6.39 -14.51 -18.55
C THR A 49 -5.29 -13.77 -17.79
N GLN A 50 -5.09 -12.48 -18.06
CA GLN A 50 -4.09 -11.66 -17.37
C GLN A 50 -4.69 -11.04 -16.11
N CYS A 51 -3.98 -11.15 -14.99
CA CYS A 51 -4.43 -10.58 -13.73
C CYS A 51 -3.93 -9.14 -13.60
N VAL A 52 -4.77 -8.25 -13.06
CA VAL A 52 -4.48 -6.82 -12.89
C VAL A 52 -4.59 -6.47 -11.41
N ILE A 53 -3.58 -5.80 -10.86
CA ILE A 53 -3.57 -5.31 -9.48
C ILE A 53 -3.47 -3.79 -9.52
N PHE A 54 -4.54 -3.11 -9.11
CA PHE A 54 -4.57 -1.66 -8.98
C PHE A 54 -4.12 -1.25 -7.58
N LEU A 55 -3.14 -0.34 -7.52
CA LEU A 55 -2.70 0.29 -6.28
C LEU A 55 -3.28 1.71 -6.17
N GLY A 56 -4.00 1.93 -5.07
CA GLY A 56 -4.66 3.19 -4.77
C GLY A 56 -5.98 3.40 -5.51
N LYS A 57 -6.61 4.54 -5.22
CA LYS A 57 -7.81 5.05 -5.91
C LYS A 57 -7.37 5.97 -7.05
N ASN A 58 -7.11 5.39 -8.22
CA ASN A 58 -6.75 6.12 -9.43
C ASN A 58 -7.96 6.22 -10.37
N ASP A 59 -7.82 6.95 -11.47
CA ASP A 59 -8.96 7.23 -12.36
C ASP A 59 -9.54 5.98 -13.03
N VAL A 60 -8.77 4.91 -13.12
CA VAL A 60 -9.23 3.63 -13.66
C VAL A 60 -9.77 2.71 -12.56
N SER A 61 -9.10 2.67 -11.40
CA SER A 61 -9.48 1.76 -10.32
C SER A 61 -10.79 2.14 -9.64
N LYS A 62 -11.19 3.41 -9.69
CA LYS A 62 -12.48 3.90 -9.16
C LYS A 62 -13.68 3.15 -9.74
N ASP A 63 -13.63 2.78 -11.02
CA ASP A 63 -14.72 2.07 -11.69
C ASP A 63 -14.85 0.62 -11.21
N PHE A 64 -13.74 0.03 -10.74
CA PHE A 64 -13.70 -1.35 -10.23
C PHE A 64 -13.97 -1.45 -8.73
N ILE A 65 -13.68 -0.41 -7.95
CA ILE A 65 -13.92 -0.39 -6.49
C ILE A 65 -15.35 -0.79 -6.08
N PRO A 66 -16.44 -0.36 -6.73
CA PRO A 66 -17.78 -0.79 -6.34
C PRO A 66 -18.08 -2.25 -6.73
N LEU A 67 -17.32 -2.84 -7.64
CA LEU A 67 -17.52 -4.19 -8.16
C LEU A 67 -16.74 -5.25 -7.38
N ILE A 68 -15.59 -4.89 -6.80
CA ILE A 68 -14.75 -5.86 -6.09
C ILE A 68 -15.42 -6.37 -4.81
N GLN A 69 -15.30 -7.67 -4.58
CA GLN A 69 -15.61 -8.23 -3.28
C GLN A 69 -14.50 -7.87 -2.28
N LYS A 70 -14.83 -7.06 -1.28
CA LYS A 70 -13.90 -6.73 -0.19
C LYS A 70 -13.54 -8.01 0.60
N LYS A 71 -12.26 -8.33 0.66
CA LYS A 71 -11.72 -9.49 1.39
C LYS A 71 -10.98 -9.07 2.66
N TYR A 72 -10.51 -7.83 2.71
CA TYR A 72 -9.83 -7.25 3.87
C TYR A 72 -10.21 -5.78 4.03
N GLU A 73 -10.53 -5.40 5.28
CA GLU A 73 -10.81 -4.03 5.68
C GLU A 73 -10.33 -3.82 7.11
N LYS A 74 -9.15 -3.21 7.27
CA LYS A 74 -8.56 -2.94 8.59
C LYS A 74 -7.64 -1.72 8.53
N HIS A 75 -7.61 -0.92 9.59
CA HIS A 75 -6.79 0.30 9.67
C HIS A 75 -6.94 1.21 8.44
N GLY A 76 -8.16 1.34 7.91
CA GLY A 76 -8.43 2.15 6.72
C GLY A 76 -7.79 1.65 5.43
N ILE A 77 -7.21 0.44 5.45
CA ILE A 77 -6.69 -0.28 4.29
C ILE A 77 -7.79 -1.22 3.81
N VAL A 78 -8.04 -1.23 2.51
CA VAL A 78 -8.99 -2.13 1.89
C VAL A 78 -8.32 -2.84 0.72
N TRP A 79 -8.49 -4.15 0.65
CA TRP A 79 -8.24 -4.88 -0.58
C TRP A 79 -9.27 -5.96 -0.84
N GLY A 80 -9.42 -6.26 -2.11
CA GLY A 80 -10.41 -7.19 -2.62
C GLY A 80 -10.17 -7.42 -4.09
N TYR A 81 -10.81 -8.45 -4.61
CA TYR A 81 -10.69 -8.80 -6.01
C TYR A 81 -12.03 -9.30 -6.56
N ASP A 82 -12.16 -9.15 -7.85
CA ASP A 82 -13.21 -9.75 -8.66
C ASP A 82 -12.58 -10.29 -9.93
N ALA A 83 -12.80 -11.59 -10.18
CA ALA A 83 -12.16 -12.34 -11.27
C ALA A 83 -10.65 -12.05 -11.39
N SER A 84 -10.22 -11.45 -12.50
CA SER A 84 -8.81 -11.13 -12.80
C SER A 84 -8.34 -9.79 -12.23
N LYS A 85 -9.19 -9.03 -11.54
CA LYS A 85 -8.87 -7.67 -11.08
C LYS A 85 -8.86 -7.58 -9.56
N THR A 86 -7.78 -7.04 -9.01
CA THR A 86 -7.62 -6.71 -7.59
C THR A 86 -7.46 -5.21 -7.43
N VAL A 87 -8.00 -4.63 -6.37
CA VAL A 87 -7.65 -3.27 -5.93
C VAL A 87 -7.15 -3.30 -4.50
N VAL A 88 -6.03 -2.64 -4.23
CA VAL A 88 -5.48 -2.39 -2.89
C VAL A 88 -5.43 -0.88 -2.69
N TYR A 89 -6.17 -0.35 -1.72
CA TYR A 89 -6.28 1.10 -1.53
C TYR A 89 -6.48 1.50 -0.06
N ILE A 90 -6.35 2.80 0.19
CA ILE A 90 -6.59 3.41 1.50
C ILE A 90 -7.95 4.12 1.44
N GLU A 91 -8.90 3.67 2.26
CA GLU A 91 -10.21 4.29 2.42
C GLU A 91 -10.15 5.48 3.39
N SER A 92 -9.46 5.31 4.52
CA SER A 92 -9.35 6.34 5.55
C SER A 92 -7.94 6.44 6.11
N THR A 93 -7.46 7.66 6.31
CA THR A 93 -6.19 7.95 7.00
C THR A 93 -6.39 8.33 8.46
N ASN A 94 -7.63 8.42 8.93
CA ASN A 94 -7.94 8.72 10.32
C ASN A 94 -7.86 7.42 11.13
N VAL A 95 -6.64 6.99 11.42
CA VAL A 95 -6.35 5.72 12.08
C VAL A 95 -5.33 5.93 13.19
N ASP A 96 -5.39 5.05 14.19
CA ASP A 96 -4.39 5.01 15.25
C ASP A 96 -3.03 4.58 14.68
N LEU A 97 -2.13 5.56 14.55
CA LEU A 97 -0.79 5.38 14.01
C LEU A 97 0.06 4.45 14.87
N ASP A 98 -0.13 4.43 16.18
CA ASP A 98 0.69 3.61 17.07
C ASP A 98 0.28 2.15 16.98
N ASN A 99 -1.03 1.88 16.85
CA ASN A 99 -1.52 0.54 16.57
C ASN A 99 -1.05 0.03 15.19
N LEU A 100 -1.11 0.89 14.16
CA LEU A 100 -0.61 0.58 12.82
C LEU A 100 0.89 0.25 12.82
N LYS A 101 1.70 1.03 13.56
CA LYS A 101 3.14 0.77 13.72
C LYS A 101 3.40 -0.55 14.43
N LYS A 102 2.64 -0.87 15.49
CA LYS A 102 2.75 -2.14 16.22
C LYS A 102 2.50 -3.33 15.29
N GLU A 103 1.42 -3.29 14.52
CA GLU A 103 1.13 -4.36 13.55
C GLU A 103 2.21 -4.48 12.49
N PHE A 104 2.72 -3.35 11.98
CA PHE A 104 3.83 -3.36 11.04
C PHE A 104 5.12 -3.95 11.64
N SER A 105 5.43 -3.65 12.92
CA SER A 105 6.58 -4.26 13.60
C SER A 105 6.43 -5.76 13.79
N LEU A 106 5.24 -6.24 14.18
CA LEU A 106 4.97 -7.68 14.35
C LEU A 106 5.18 -8.42 13.04
N ILE A 107 4.62 -7.92 11.93
CA ILE A 107 4.79 -8.50 10.60
C ILE A 107 6.26 -8.47 10.15
N LYS A 108 7.01 -7.42 10.51
CA LYS A 108 8.44 -7.32 10.20
C LYS A 108 9.27 -8.33 11.00
N GLU A 109 8.91 -8.60 12.25
CA GLU A 109 9.52 -9.63 13.09
C GLU A 109 9.22 -11.04 12.58
N GLU A 110 7.97 -11.31 12.19
CA GLU A 110 7.57 -12.58 11.53
C GLU A 110 8.40 -12.82 10.26
N ARG A 111 8.57 -11.80 9.41
CA ARG A 111 9.40 -11.93 8.19
C ARG A 111 10.89 -12.14 8.48
N LYS A 112 11.42 -11.58 9.58
CA LYS A 112 12.81 -11.82 9.99
C LYS A 112 13.04 -13.25 10.49
N ALA A 113 12.00 -13.94 10.96
CA ALA A 113 12.09 -15.34 11.37
C ALA A 113 12.07 -16.33 10.18
N SER A 114 11.55 -15.92 9.01
CA SER A 114 11.49 -16.77 7.79
C SER A 114 12.50 -16.42 6.69
N PHE A 115 13.31 -15.38 6.86
CA PHE A 115 14.34 -15.00 5.89
C PHE A 115 15.67 -14.80 6.63
N ASP A 116 16.65 -15.61 6.26
CA ASP A 116 17.99 -15.62 6.84
C ASP A 116 18.66 -14.23 6.77
N LYS A 117 19.50 -13.98 7.78
CA LYS A 117 20.18 -12.73 8.18
C LYS A 117 20.53 -11.76 7.03
N THR A 118 20.36 -10.45 7.27
CA THR A 118 21.38 -9.37 7.09
C THR A 118 20.79 -7.96 7.42
N TRP A 119 21.35 -7.32 8.46
CA TRP A 119 21.51 -5.87 8.76
C TRP A 119 20.40 -4.97 9.40
N ILE A 120 20.51 -4.81 10.74
CA ILE A 120 20.80 -3.60 11.58
C ILE A 120 20.38 -2.22 10.99
N CYS A 121 19.28 -1.62 11.47
CA CYS A 121 19.09 -0.65 12.59
C CYS A 121 19.51 0.79 12.28
N GLY A 122 18.55 1.71 12.35
CA GLY A 122 18.76 3.15 12.47
C GLY A 122 17.76 3.70 13.49
N ASN A 123 18.26 4.04 14.68
CA ASN A 123 17.53 4.75 15.72
C ASN A 123 17.45 6.24 15.38
N ALA A 124 16.30 6.85 15.63
CA ALA A 124 16.22 8.26 15.99
C ALA A 124 15.19 8.37 17.12
N ILE A 125 15.72 8.38 18.34
CA ILE A 125 14.97 8.69 19.55
C ILE A 125 14.50 10.14 19.46
N ILE A 126 13.25 10.31 19.85
CA ILE A 126 12.53 11.56 19.99
C ILE A 126 13.06 12.23 21.26
N ASP A 127 13.65 13.41 21.10
CA ASP A 127 13.72 14.41 22.16
C ASP A 127 13.49 15.78 21.53
N ILE A 128 12.44 16.46 22.00
CA ILE A 128 12.32 17.89 22.29
C ILE A 128 10.96 18.01 22.99
N LEU A 129 11.00 17.77 24.29
CA LEU A 129 9.98 18.15 25.25
C LEU A 129 10.59 19.32 26.02
N LEU A 130 10.09 20.52 25.76
CA LEU A 130 10.17 21.75 26.57
C LEU A 130 9.98 22.97 25.66
N TYR A 131 8.73 23.28 25.31
CA TYR A 131 8.32 24.65 24.93
C TYR A 131 6.81 24.80 25.20
N GLU A 132 6.41 24.41 26.40
CA GLU A 132 5.21 24.93 27.06
C GLU A 132 5.56 26.35 27.55
N LEU A 133 4.72 27.39 27.59
CA LEU A 133 3.27 27.40 27.75
C LEU A 133 2.72 28.85 27.57
N TRP A 134 3.26 29.71 26.70
CA TRP A 134 2.87 31.15 26.68
C TRP A 134 2.50 31.79 25.32
N PHE A 135 2.61 31.09 24.18
CA PHE A 135 2.32 31.68 22.84
C PHE A 135 1.23 30.95 22.02
N LYS A 136 0.37 30.15 22.68
CA LYS A 136 -0.57 29.23 22.00
C LYS A 136 -1.73 29.88 21.23
N TRP A 137 -1.93 31.20 21.31
CA TRP A 137 -3.11 31.84 20.72
C TRP A 137 -2.83 32.78 19.54
N PHE A 138 -1.57 33.18 19.27
CA PHE A 138 -1.30 34.24 18.29
C PHE A 138 0.03 34.11 17.50
N ASP A 139 0.61 32.92 17.38
CA ASP A 139 1.80 32.72 16.53
C ASP A 139 1.47 31.98 15.22
N PRO A 140 1.46 32.66 14.06
CA PRO A 140 1.33 32.03 12.75
C PRO A 140 2.40 30.97 12.50
N ILE A 141 3.60 31.11 13.07
CA ILE A 141 4.71 30.16 12.94
C ILE A 141 4.37 28.85 13.64
N TYR A 142 3.70 28.91 14.80
CA TYR A 142 3.20 27.70 15.48
C TYR A 142 2.20 26.95 14.60
N TRP A 143 1.20 27.65 14.04
CA TRP A 143 0.21 27.05 13.13
C TRP A 143 0.85 26.47 11.86
N ILE A 144 1.81 27.18 11.25
CA ILE A 144 2.58 26.68 10.10
C ILE A 144 3.36 25.42 10.48
N SER A 145 4.07 25.42 11.61
CA SER A 145 4.83 24.26 12.09
C SER A 145 3.93 23.06 12.41
N TYR A 146 2.76 23.31 13.00
CA TYR A 146 1.74 22.31 13.29
C TYR A 146 1.18 21.70 12.00
N LEU A 147 0.84 22.52 11.00
CA LEU A 147 0.39 22.06 9.69
C LEU A 147 1.45 21.24 8.97
N ILE A 148 2.73 21.63 9.03
CA ILE A 148 3.84 20.86 8.46
C ILE A 148 3.96 19.50 9.16
N LYS A 149 3.95 19.47 10.51
CA LYS A 149 3.99 18.22 11.29
C LYS A 149 2.80 17.32 10.97
N TYR A 150 1.61 17.88 10.87
CA TYR A 150 0.39 17.17 10.54
C TYR A 150 0.44 16.55 9.13
N LYS A 151 0.87 17.33 8.12
CA LYS A 151 1.09 16.82 6.75
C LYS A 151 2.12 15.68 6.71
N LYS A 152 3.22 15.81 7.45
CA LYS A 152 4.23 14.74 7.60
C LYS A 152 3.62 13.48 8.22
N LYS A 153 2.81 13.61 9.28
CA LYS A 153 2.13 12.49 9.93
C LYS A 153 1.18 11.78 8.98
N ILE A 154 0.34 12.51 8.24
CA ILE A 154 -0.56 11.92 7.24
C ILE A 154 0.23 11.16 6.17
N LYS A 155 1.29 11.77 5.63
CA LYS A 155 2.13 11.14 4.61
C LYS A 155 2.71 9.82 5.12
N LEU A 156 3.29 9.83 6.32
CA LEU A 156 3.85 8.63 6.95
C LEU A 156 2.78 7.57 7.23
N THR A 157 1.58 7.98 7.64
CA THR A 157 0.44 7.08 7.85
C THR A 157 0.05 6.39 6.54
N LYS A 158 -0.10 7.16 5.45
CA LYS A 158 -0.41 6.62 4.11
C LYS A 158 0.66 5.65 3.62
N GLU A 159 1.94 5.99 3.81
CA GLU A 159 3.05 5.12 3.43
C GLU A 159 3.01 3.78 4.19
N LEU A 160 2.79 3.81 5.50
CA LEU A 160 2.69 2.59 6.32
C LEU A 160 1.44 1.78 5.96
N GLN A 161 0.30 2.42 5.75
CA GLN A 161 -0.94 1.77 5.34
C GLN A 161 -0.77 1.06 3.99
N MET A 162 -0.15 1.71 3.00
CA MET A 162 0.08 1.10 1.69
C MET A 162 1.02 -0.11 1.79
N LYS A 163 2.10 0.00 2.58
CA LYS A 163 3.01 -1.14 2.83
C LYS A 163 2.29 -2.30 3.50
N LEU A 164 1.51 -2.03 4.54
CA LEU A 164 0.72 -3.04 5.22
C LEU A 164 -0.28 -3.70 4.27
N GLY A 165 -1.02 -2.92 3.49
CA GLY A 165 -1.98 -3.44 2.52
C GLY A 165 -1.35 -4.37 1.49
N ILE A 166 -0.20 -3.99 0.94
CA ILE A 166 0.56 -4.85 0.03
C ILE A 166 1.02 -6.14 0.73
N ILE A 167 1.53 -6.04 1.96
CA ILE A 167 2.01 -7.21 2.70
C ILE A 167 0.86 -8.15 3.05
N SER A 168 -0.27 -7.63 3.56
CA SER A 168 -1.45 -8.44 3.87
C SER A 168 -2.02 -9.08 2.62
N PHE A 169 -2.09 -8.34 1.50
CA PHE A 169 -2.56 -8.91 0.24
C PHE A 169 -1.64 -10.04 -0.22
N LEU A 170 -0.31 -9.86 -0.18
CA LEU A 170 0.64 -10.90 -0.56
C LEU A 170 0.60 -12.13 0.35
N LYS A 171 0.32 -11.95 1.64
CA LYS A 171 0.27 -13.04 2.63
C LYS A 171 -1.03 -13.83 2.53
N ASP A 172 -2.16 -13.11 2.47
CA ASP A 172 -3.48 -13.69 2.73
C ASP A 172 -4.34 -13.80 1.45
N GLY A 173 -4.13 -12.94 0.45
CA GLY A 173 -5.02 -12.84 -0.73
C GLY A 173 -4.39 -13.26 -2.06
N PHE A 174 -3.07 -13.20 -2.19
CA PHE A 174 -2.39 -13.33 -3.49
C PHE A 174 -2.52 -14.74 -4.09
N ASP A 175 -2.32 -15.79 -3.29
CA ASP A 175 -2.42 -17.16 -3.77
C ASP A 175 -3.83 -17.52 -4.23
N GLU A 176 -4.86 -17.04 -3.52
CA GLU A 176 -6.26 -17.22 -3.92
C GLU A 176 -6.54 -16.47 -5.21
N PHE A 177 -6.17 -15.18 -5.27
CA PHE A 177 -6.33 -14.33 -6.45
C PHE A 177 -5.68 -14.92 -7.71
N VAL A 178 -4.45 -15.41 -7.59
CA VAL A 178 -3.71 -16.00 -8.71
C VAL A 178 -4.32 -17.34 -9.14
N LYS A 179 -5.05 -18.04 -8.27
CA LYS A 179 -5.73 -19.30 -8.60
C LYS A 179 -7.16 -19.13 -9.10
N VAL A 180 -7.73 -17.92 -9.06
CA VAL A 180 -9.04 -17.67 -9.66
C VAL A 180 -8.95 -18.04 -11.15
N ASP A 181 -9.60 -19.13 -11.51
CA ASP A 181 -9.71 -19.61 -12.88
C ASP A 181 -10.79 -18.80 -13.57
N LEU A 182 -10.38 -18.16 -14.66
CA LEU A 182 -11.27 -17.39 -15.51
C LEU A 182 -11.92 -18.41 -16.43
N THR A 183 -13.09 -18.86 -16.01
CA THR A 183 -13.92 -19.84 -16.73
C THR A 183 -14.55 -19.21 -17.96
#